data_AF-A0A1Q3PAF8-F1
#
_entry.id   AF-A0A1Q3PAF8-F1
#
_cell.length_a   1.000
_cell.length_b   1.000
_cell.length_c   1.000
_cell.angle_alpha   90.00
_cell.angle_beta   90.00
_cell.angle_gamma   90.00
#
_symmetry.space_group_name_H-M   'P 1'
#
loop_
_entity.id
_entity.type
_entity.pdbx_description
1 polymer ?
#
loop_
_entity_poly.entity_id
_entity_poly.type
_entity_poly.pdbx_seq_one_letter_code
_entity_poly.pdbx_strand_id
1 'polypeptide(L)'
;MKKNLLNLWLLMLMTAVSFSCSDDDKTPGAIRLEDSWKDGWTSQKVLDITKGQRPDPSVYLDQKYIDFHLAQFNGGATYLVTKKALDDYGRDTLGYPDNTQFVMTKTEMDAMLTKTGKDIGKIETELGIPAGSWKGKEMVRISIPNPKELNVRVPSGNEMGANSLWLPGGHLPTGYSEAVVNKIPKGKYTETPL
;
A
#
# COMPACT_ATOMS: atom_id res chain seq x y z
N MET A 1 70.05 -32.90 -2.37
CA MET A 1 68.81 -33.41 -3.04
C MET A 1 68.14 -32.25 -3.76
N LYS A 2 67.92 -32.41 -5.08
CA LYS A 2 66.85 -31.87 -5.97
C LYS A 2 66.44 -30.39 -5.80
N LYS A 3 66.25 -29.52 -6.80
CA LYS A 3 66.32 -29.40 -8.27
C LYS A 3 66.15 -27.87 -8.48
N ASN A 4 67.08 -27.15 -9.09
CA ASN A 4 67.08 -26.68 -10.48
C ASN A 4 65.81 -25.99 -11.03
N LEU A 5 66.08 -24.86 -11.73
CA LEU A 5 65.38 -24.20 -12.86
C LEU A 5 64.58 -22.93 -12.49
N LEU A 6 65.10 -21.71 -12.67
CA LEU A 6 65.47 -20.92 -13.87
C LEU A 6 64.28 -20.25 -14.57
N ASN A 7 64.39 -18.91 -14.68
CA ASN A 7 63.75 -17.96 -15.60
C ASN A 7 62.22 -17.76 -15.52
N LEU A 8 61.78 -16.50 -15.44
CA LEU A 8 61.52 -15.68 -16.64
C LEU A 8 61.01 -14.28 -16.24
N TRP A 9 61.58 -13.24 -16.85
CA TRP A 9 61.11 -11.86 -16.79
C TRP A 9 59.76 -11.78 -17.51
N LEU A 10 58.71 -11.31 -16.84
CA LEU A 10 57.46 -10.94 -17.53
C LEU A 10 56.96 -9.59 -17.01
N LEU A 11 57.14 -8.59 -17.87
CA LEU A 11 56.62 -7.24 -17.76
C LEU A 11 55.09 -7.32 -17.92
N MET A 12 54.33 -7.14 -16.84
CA MET A 12 52.87 -7.07 -16.92
C MET A 12 52.47 -5.64 -17.32
N LEU A 13 52.09 -5.50 -18.60
CA LEU A 13 51.37 -4.34 -19.12
C LEU A 13 50.03 -4.24 -18.37
N MET A 14 49.83 -3.17 -17.59
CA MET A 14 48.51 -2.80 -17.09
C MET A 14 47.68 -2.29 -18.27
N THR A 15 46.99 -3.19 -18.96
CA THR A 15 45.88 -2.79 -19.83
C THR A 15 44.75 -2.31 -18.94
N ALA A 16 44.48 -1.01 -18.98
CA ALA A 16 43.24 -0.45 -18.47
C ALA A 16 42.08 -1.15 -19.19
N VAL A 17 41.38 -2.02 -18.48
CA VAL A 17 40.07 -2.50 -18.92
C VAL A 17 39.15 -1.30 -18.76
N SER A 18 38.91 -0.60 -19.88
CA SER A 18 37.76 0.29 -20.00
C SER A 18 36.54 -0.57 -19.76
N PHE A 19 35.95 -0.49 -18.57
CA PHE A 19 34.61 -0.97 -18.32
C PHE A 19 33.69 -0.23 -19.29
N SER A 20 33.36 -0.90 -20.40
CA SER A 20 32.18 -0.60 -21.18
C SER A 20 31.01 -0.73 -20.20
N CYS A 21 30.44 0.41 -19.81
CA CYS A 21 29.27 0.47 -18.96
C CYS A 21 28.17 -0.31 -19.67
N SER A 22 27.94 -1.54 -19.21
CA SER A 22 26.75 -2.28 -19.56
C SER A 22 25.63 -1.69 -18.71
N ASP A 23 24.85 -0.82 -19.33
CA ASP A 23 23.61 -0.29 -18.79
C ASP A 23 22.58 -1.43 -18.67
N ASP A 24 22.68 -2.24 -17.62
CA ASP A 24 21.61 -3.17 -17.24
C ASP A 24 21.64 -3.42 -15.72
N ASP A 25 21.68 -2.34 -14.94
CA ASP A 25 21.27 -2.37 -13.53
C ASP A 25 19.84 -1.83 -13.42
N LYS A 26 18.90 -2.55 -14.04
CA LYS A 26 17.48 -2.34 -13.76
C LYS A 26 17.23 -2.92 -12.38
N THR A 27 17.34 -2.07 -11.35
CA THR A 27 16.45 -2.20 -10.20
C THR A 27 15.06 -2.51 -10.77
N PRO A 28 14.35 -3.58 -10.37
CA PRO A 28 13.04 -3.87 -10.93
C PRO A 28 12.21 -2.60 -10.85
N GLY A 29 11.90 -2.01 -12.01
CA GLY A 29 11.12 -0.78 -12.06
C GLY A 29 9.84 -1.00 -11.26
N ALA A 30 9.44 -0.02 -10.46
CA ALA A 30 8.23 -0.11 -9.65
C ALA A 30 7.08 -0.69 -10.50
N ILE A 31 6.40 -1.72 -10.01
CA ILE A 31 5.33 -2.36 -10.78
C ILE A 31 4.14 -1.39 -10.83
N ARG A 32 3.81 -0.96 -12.04
CA ARG A 32 2.77 0.04 -12.32
C ARG A 32 1.40 -0.62 -12.48
N LEU A 33 0.35 -0.02 -11.93
CA LEU A 33 -1.02 -0.54 -12.02
C LEU A 33 -1.49 -0.60 -13.48
N GLU A 34 -1.22 0.45 -14.24
CA GLU A 34 -1.54 0.59 -15.66
C GLU A 34 -0.95 -0.52 -16.54
N ASP A 35 0.20 -1.07 -16.15
CA ASP A 35 0.91 -2.14 -16.87
C ASP A 35 0.57 -3.54 -16.30
N SER A 36 -0.38 -3.62 -15.36
CA SER A 36 -0.69 -4.84 -14.59
C SER A 36 -2.13 -5.33 -14.74
N TRP A 37 -2.92 -4.71 -15.62
CA TRP A 37 -4.23 -5.22 -16.01
C TRP A 37 -4.08 -6.46 -16.89
N LYS A 38 -4.82 -7.51 -16.58
CA LYS A 38 -4.90 -8.71 -17.43
C LYS A 38 -5.59 -8.39 -18.75
N ASP A 39 -5.28 -9.16 -19.80
CA ASP A 39 -5.84 -8.96 -21.13
C ASP A 39 -7.36 -8.75 -21.12
N GLY A 40 -7.79 -7.65 -21.74
CA GLY A 40 -9.20 -7.27 -21.83
C GLY A 40 -9.79 -6.69 -20.54
N TRP A 41 -9.00 -6.44 -19.50
CA TRP A 41 -9.40 -5.71 -18.30
C TRP A 41 -8.93 -4.26 -18.30
N THR A 42 -9.76 -3.39 -17.72
CA THR A 42 -9.45 -1.99 -17.47
C THR A 42 -10.14 -1.58 -16.16
N SER A 43 -9.69 -0.47 -15.56
CA SER A 43 -10.36 0.12 -14.41
C SER A 43 -11.85 0.39 -14.69
N GLN A 44 -12.16 0.97 -15.85
CA GLN A 44 -13.54 1.26 -16.25
C GLN A 44 -14.38 -0.02 -16.34
N LYS A 45 -13.86 -1.10 -16.92
CA LYS A 45 -14.58 -2.37 -17.03
C LYS A 45 -14.95 -2.95 -15.66
N VAL A 46 -14.11 -2.77 -14.64
CA VAL A 46 -14.44 -3.18 -13.26
C VAL A 46 -15.49 -2.27 -12.65
N LEU A 47 -15.39 -0.95 -12.89
CA LEU A 47 -16.37 0.03 -12.40
C LEU A 47 -17.76 -0.13 -13.02
N ASP A 48 -17.83 -0.56 -14.28
CA ASP A 48 -19.08 -0.86 -15.01
C ASP A 48 -19.80 -2.09 -14.43
N ILE A 49 -19.10 -2.94 -13.67
CA ILE A 49 -19.70 -4.06 -12.95
C ILE A 49 -20.30 -3.54 -11.64
N THR A 50 -21.57 -3.87 -11.43
CA THR A 50 -22.34 -3.44 -10.26
C THR A 50 -21.65 -3.87 -8.97
N LYS A 51 -21.60 -2.97 -7.97
CA LYS A 51 -21.11 -3.29 -6.63
C LYS A 51 -21.83 -4.52 -6.06
N GLY A 52 -21.07 -5.47 -5.52
CA GLY A 52 -21.52 -6.78 -5.07
C GLY A 52 -21.30 -7.89 -6.10
N GLN A 53 -21.06 -7.53 -7.37
CA GLN A 53 -20.78 -8.47 -8.47
C GLN A 53 -19.37 -8.31 -9.05
N ARG A 54 -18.60 -7.33 -8.56
CA ARG A 54 -17.24 -7.10 -9.05
C ARG A 54 -16.40 -8.35 -8.76
N PRO A 55 -15.60 -8.83 -9.73
CA PRO A 55 -14.78 -10.02 -9.53
C PRO A 55 -13.68 -9.77 -8.48
N ASP A 56 -13.07 -10.84 -8.00
CA ASP A 56 -11.86 -10.75 -7.18
C ASP A 56 -10.73 -10.03 -7.95
N PRO A 57 -9.89 -9.21 -7.28
CA PRO A 57 -8.75 -8.54 -7.91
C PRO A 57 -7.84 -9.45 -8.74
N SER A 58 -7.64 -10.70 -8.32
CA SER A 58 -6.84 -11.68 -9.06
C SER A 58 -7.43 -12.05 -10.43
N VAL A 59 -8.69 -11.73 -10.72
CA VAL A 59 -9.30 -11.94 -12.05
C VAL A 59 -8.82 -10.90 -13.05
N TYR A 60 -8.55 -9.67 -12.61
CA TYR A 60 -8.27 -8.54 -13.49
C TYR A 60 -6.88 -7.90 -13.29
N LEU A 61 -6.16 -8.25 -12.23
CA LEU A 61 -4.78 -7.82 -11.97
C LEU A 61 -3.81 -9.00 -12.02
N ASP A 62 -2.60 -8.71 -12.48
CA ASP A 62 -1.48 -9.64 -12.39
C ASP A 62 -1.09 -9.92 -10.93
N GLN A 63 -0.78 -11.18 -10.62
CA GLN A 63 -0.38 -11.57 -9.26
C GLN A 63 0.88 -10.83 -8.79
N LYS A 64 1.84 -10.60 -9.70
CA LYS A 64 3.07 -9.82 -9.41
C LYS A 64 2.76 -8.44 -8.85
N TYR A 65 1.70 -7.79 -9.35
CA TYR A 65 1.27 -6.47 -8.91
C TYR A 65 0.57 -6.55 -7.56
N ILE A 66 -0.32 -7.52 -7.38
CA ILE A 66 -1.00 -7.74 -6.10
C ILE A 66 0.04 -7.96 -4.99
N ASP A 67 1.03 -8.80 -5.23
CA ASP A 67 2.10 -9.09 -4.26
C ASP A 67 2.96 -7.85 -3.97
N PHE A 68 3.34 -7.10 -5.02
CA PHE A 68 4.07 -5.85 -4.88
C PHE A 68 3.29 -4.80 -4.09
N HIS A 69 2.00 -4.63 -4.38
CA HIS A 69 1.13 -3.69 -3.69
C HIS A 69 0.99 -4.04 -2.21
N LEU A 70 0.72 -5.31 -1.91
CA LEU A 70 0.54 -5.77 -0.53
C LEU A 70 1.84 -5.77 0.28
N ALA A 71 3.00 -5.87 -0.37
CA ALA A 71 4.29 -5.74 0.30
C ALA A 71 4.49 -4.37 0.95
N GLN A 72 3.83 -3.31 0.46
CA GLN A 72 3.88 -1.98 1.06
C GLN A 72 3.28 -1.95 2.48
N PHE A 73 2.40 -2.89 2.81
CA PHE A 73 1.76 -3.02 4.11
C PHE A 73 2.57 -3.87 5.12
N ASN A 74 3.75 -4.37 4.73
CA ASN A 74 4.64 -5.13 5.63
C ASN A 74 5.09 -4.31 6.86
N GLY A 75 5.17 -2.98 6.73
CA GLY A 75 5.51 -2.06 7.82
C GLY A 75 4.33 -1.66 8.72
N GLY A 76 3.16 -2.24 8.49
CA GLY A 76 1.92 -1.94 9.20
C GLY A 76 0.91 -1.17 8.36
N ALA A 77 -0.34 -1.20 8.82
CA ALA A 77 -1.46 -0.51 8.21
C ALA A 77 -2.10 0.48 9.21
N THR A 78 -2.82 1.46 8.71
CA THR A 78 -3.45 2.47 9.55
C THR A 78 -4.63 3.14 8.86
N TYR A 79 -5.54 3.72 9.65
CA TYR A 79 -6.60 4.59 9.15
C TYR A 79 -6.93 5.66 10.20
N LEU A 80 -7.61 6.71 9.74
CA LEU A 80 -8.15 7.76 10.62
C LEU A 80 -9.65 7.55 10.81
N VAL A 81 -10.13 7.84 12.01
CA VAL A 81 -11.55 7.77 12.36
C VAL A 81 -11.87 8.84 13.39
N THR A 82 -13.12 9.30 13.42
CA THR A 82 -13.55 10.22 14.48
C THR A 82 -13.59 9.48 15.82
N LYS A 83 -13.14 10.10 16.91
CA LYS A 83 -13.27 9.52 18.25
C LYS A 83 -14.72 9.16 18.58
N LYS A 84 -15.67 10.02 18.18
CA LYS A 84 -17.11 9.78 18.34
C LYS A 84 -17.56 8.43 17.78
N ALA A 85 -17.08 8.03 16.60
CA ALA A 85 -17.45 6.73 16.03
C ALA A 85 -16.98 5.56 16.91
N LEU A 86 -15.77 5.65 17.49
CA LEU A 86 -15.31 4.62 18.43
C LEU A 86 -16.09 4.63 19.74
N ASP A 87 -16.55 5.81 20.18
CA ASP A 87 -17.36 5.95 21.39
C ASP A 87 -18.79 5.40 21.17
N ASP A 88 -19.36 5.60 19.98
CA ASP A 88 -20.70 5.14 19.62
C ASP A 88 -20.75 3.62 19.35
N TYR A 89 -19.73 3.05 18.69
CA TYR A 89 -19.70 1.64 18.26
C TYR A 89 -18.82 0.72 19.12
N GLY A 90 -18.04 1.29 20.04
CA GLY A 90 -17.15 0.54 20.92
C GLY A 90 -15.79 0.20 20.30
N ARG A 91 -14.98 -0.50 21.11
CA ARG A 91 -13.55 -0.76 20.84
C ARG A 91 -13.16 -2.24 20.92
N ASP A 92 -14.14 -3.13 21.10
CA ASP A 92 -13.86 -4.56 21.19
C ASP A 92 -13.47 -5.14 19.84
N THR A 93 -14.07 -4.65 18.76
CA THR A 93 -13.72 -5.01 17.39
C THR A 93 -14.06 -3.85 16.45
N LEU A 94 -13.07 -3.39 15.69
CA LEU A 94 -13.21 -2.28 14.74
C LEU A 94 -13.43 -2.79 13.31
N GLY A 95 -14.17 -2.05 12.50
CA GLY A 95 -14.47 -2.37 11.09
C GLY A 95 -15.96 -2.55 10.81
N TYR A 96 -16.31 -2.68 9.53
CA TYR A 96 -17.69 -2.79 9.07
C TYR A 96 -18.29 -4.19 9.31
N PRO A 97 -19.64 -4.29 9.40
CA PRO A 97 -20.36 -5.55 9.58
C PRO A 97 -19.99 -6.67 8.60
N ASP A 98 -19.61 -6.34 7.36
CA ASP A 98 -19.19 -7.29 6.31
C ASP A 98 -17.78 -7.86 6.51
N ASN A 99 -17.19 -7.65 7.70
CA ASN A 99 -15.85 -8.08 8.05
C ASN A 99 -14.74 -7.36 7.25
N THR A 100 -14.92 -6.07 6.94
CA THR A 100 -13.91 -5.28 6.21
C THR A 100 -13.59 -3.96 6.89
N GLN A 101 -12.35 -3.50 6.75
CA GLN A 101 -11.92 -2.15 7.13
C GLN A 101 -10.86 -1.68 6.13
N PHE A 102 -11.11 -0.53 5.50
CA PHE A 102 -10.14 0.13 4.63
C PHE A 102 -8.99 0.72 5.45
N VAL A 103 -7.78 0.59 4.91
CA VAL A 103 -6.53 1.02 5.54
C VAL A 103 -5.55 1.53 4.48
N MET A 104 -4.66 2.42 4.89
CA MET A 104 -3.48 2.82 4.12
C MET A 104 -2.19 2.35 4.81
N THR A 105 -1.05 2.48 4.14
CA THR A 105 0.23 2.08 4.74
C THR A 105 0.59 3.01 5.90
N LYS A 106 1.28 2.46 6.91
CA LYS A 106 1.77 3.26 8.04
C LYS A 106 2.69 4.40 7.55
N THR A 107 3.60 4.08 6.63
CA THR A 107 4.62 5.00 6.11
C THR A 107 4.01 6.18 5.39
N GLU A 108 3.04 5.94 4.51
CA GLU A 108 2.36 7.02 3.77
C GLU A 108 1.53 7.91 4.70
N MET A 109 0.84 7.32 5.69
CA MET A 109 0.13 8.10 6.71
C MET A 109 1.09 9.00 7.49
N ASP A 110 2.23 8.48 7.93
CA ASP A 110 3.23 9.26 8.68
C ASP A 110 3.76 10.44 7.85
N ALA A 111 4.06 10.20 6.57
CA ALA A 111 4.50 11.23 5.64
C ALA A 111 3.40 12.27 5.38
N MET A 112 2.16 11.84 5.18
CA MET A 112 0.99 12.71 4.97
C MET A 112 0.73 13.59 6.20
N LEU A 113 0.73 13.03 7.41
CA LEU A 113 0.54 13.80 8.64
C LEU A 113 1.65 14.83 8.87
N THR A 114 2.89 14.49 8.49
CA THR A 114 4.03 15.43 8.51
C THR A 114 3.84 16.54 7.49
N LYS A 115 3.56 16.20 6.23
CA LYS A 115 3.33 17.14 5.12
C LYS A 115 2.20 18.13 5.42
N THR A 116 1.11 17.65 6.01
CA THR A 116 -0.07 18.47 6.32
C THR A 116 0.09 19.28 7.60
N GLY A 117 1.08 18.98 8.44
CA GLY A 117 1.17 19.53 9.79
C GLY A 117 -0.04 19.16 10.65
N LYS A 118 -0.67 18.01 10.35
CA LYS A 118 -1.92 17.53 10.96
C LYS A 118 -3.12 18.47 10.82
N ASP A 119 -3.10 19.38 9.84
CA ASP A 119 -4.26 20.20 9.50
C ASP A 119 -5.37 19.33 8.91
N ILE A 120 -6.54 19.32 9.55
CA ILE A 120 -7.66 18.45 9.16
C ILE A 120 -8.14 18.71 7.73
N GLY A 121 -8.21 19.97 7.29
CA GLY A 121 -8.66 20.29 5.93
C GLY A 121 -7.69 19.81 4.86
N LYS A 122 -6.38 19.89 5.14
CA LYS A 122 -5.36 19.30 4.25
C LYS A 122 -5.42 17.77 4.27
N ILE A 123 -5.59 17.15 5.43
CA ILE A 123 -5.75 15.69 5.53
C ILE A 123 -6.97 15.22 4.73
N GLU A 124 -8.11 15.91 4.82
CA GLU A 124 -9.30 15.61 4.02
C GLU A 124 -8.98 15.63 2.53
N THR A 125 -8.24 16.64 2.08
CA THR A 125 -7.81 16.77 0.68
C THR A 125 -6.92 15.59 0.24
N GLU A 126 -5.91 15.25 1.05
CA GLU A 126 -4.98 14.14 0.76
C GLU A 126 -5.69 12.78 0.74
N LEU A 127 -6.73 12.59 1.55
CA LEU A 127 -7.50 11.34 1.63
C LEU A 127 -8.74 11.31 0.73
N GLY A 128 -9.00 12.38 -0.04
CA GLY A 128 -10.20 12.48 -0.88
C GLY A 128 -11.51 12.55 -0.11
N ILE A 129 -11.47 12.98 1.16
CA ILE A 129 -12.64 13.21 1.99
C ILE A 129 -13.29 14.55 1.61
N PRO A 130 -14.62 14.65 1.48
CA PRO A 130 -15.27 15.91 1.16
C PRO A 130 -14.91 17.02 2.16
N ALA A 131 -14.54 18.19 1.65
CA ALA A 131 -14.06 19.30 2.46
C ALA A 131 -15.03 19.66 3.60
N GLY A 132 -14.52 19.75 4.82
CA GLY A 132 -15.26 20.08 6.03
C GLY A 132 -15.97 18.90 6.71
N SER A 133 -15.89 17.67 6.17
CA SER A 133 -16.51 16.48 6.75
C SER A 133 -16.04 16.18 8.18
N TRP A 134 -14.82 16.54 8.52
CA TRP A 134 -14.14 16.32 9.81
C TRP A 134 -13.87 17.62 10.56
N LYS A 135 -14.33 18.77 10.06
CA LYS A 135 -14.15 20.06 10.74
C LYS A 135 -14.73 20.02 12.15
N GLY A 136 -13.89 20.35 13.14
CA GLY A 136 -14.26 20.38 14.56
C GLY A 136 -14.48 19.01 15.20
N LYS A 137 -14.17 17.90 14.50
CA LYS A 137 -14.24 16.55 15.05
C LYS A 137 -12.88 16.17 15.62
N GLU A 138 -12.91 15.52 16.78
CA GLU A 138 -11.71 14.87 17.32
C GLU A 138 -11.40 13.63 16.48
N MET A 139 -10.22 13.61 15.87
CA MET A 139 -9.76 12.51 15.05
C MET A 139 -8.76 11.67 15.82
N VAL A 140 -8.83 10.37 15.62
CA VAL A 140 -7.87 9.40 16.15
C VAL A 140 -7.32 8.56 15.03
N ARG A 141 -6.08 8.14 15.20
CA ARG A 141 -5.42 7.18 14.33
C ARG A 141 -5.51 5.80 14.96
N ILE A 142 -5.92 4.83 14.15
CA ILE A 142 -5.82 3.41 14.46
C ILE A 142 -4.60 2.85 13.71
N SER A 143 -3.66 2.26 14.43
CA SER A 143 -2.47 1.62 13.86
C SER A 143 -2.49 0.11 14.08
N ILE A 144 -2.20 -0.64 13.02
CA ILE A 144 -2.24 -2.10 12.97
C ILE A 144 -0.83 -2.57 12.60
N PRO A 145 -0.01 -3.04 13.58
CA PRO A 145 1.36 -3.45 13.32
C PRO A 145 1.47 -4.64 12.36
N ASN A 146 0.57 -5.63 12.47
CA ASN A 146 0.62 -6.90 11.73
C ASN A 146 -0.63 -7.12 10.86
N PRO A 147 -0.85 -6.33 9.79
CA PRO A 147 -2.08 -6.41 8.99
C PRO A 147 -2.23 -7.75 8.24
N LYS A 148 -1.14 -8.51 8.03
CA LYS A 148 -1.18 -9.87 7.46
C LYS A 148 -2.00 -10.84 8.30
N GLU A 149 -1.92 -10.75 9.63
CA GLU A 149 -2.75 -11.57 10.53
C GLU A 149 -4.24 -11.27 10.42
N LEU A 150 -4.59 -10.14 9.80
CA LEU A 150 -5.95 -9.69 9.54
C LEU A 150 -6.32 -9.79 8.06
N ASN A 151 -5.63 -10.63 7.28
CA ASN A 151 -5.94 -10.87 5.87
C ASN A 151 -5.97 -9.58 5.03
N VAL A 152 -4.89 -8.79 5.10
CA VAL A 152 -4.69 -7.63 4.22
C VAL A 152 -4.73 -8.05 2.76
N ARG A 153 -5.53 -7.37 1.96
CA ARG A 153 -5.76 -7.67 0.55
C ARG A 153 -6.17 -6.43 -0.24
N VAL A 154 -6.01 -6.49 -1.55
CA VAL A 154 -6.49 -5.45 -2.47
C VAL A 154 -8.02 -5.41 -2.39
N PRO A 155 -8.65 -4.23 -2.26
CA PRO A 155 -10.10 -4.14 -2.25
C PRO A 155 -10.68 -4.52 -3.62
N SER A 156 -11.81 -5.22 -3.60
CA SER A 156 -12.59 -5.60 -4.78
C SER A 156 -13.60 -4.51 -5.18
N GLY A 157 -13.89 -3.59 -4.27
CA GLY A 157 -14.95 -2.59 -4.39
C GLY A 157 -16.33 -3.10 -4.01
N ASN A 158 -16.45 -4.34 -3.56
CA ASN A 158 -17.68 -4.91 -3.01
C ASN A 158 -17.85 -4.62 -1.52
N GLU A 159 -16.79 -4.16 -0.85
CA GLU A 159 -16.76 -3.92 0.59
C GLU A 159 -17.76 -2.84 1.00
N MET A 160 -18.33 -2.94 2.19
CA MET A 160 -19.34 -2.01 2.70
C MET A 160 -18.82 -0.57 2.68
N GLY A 161 -17.56 -0.37 3.04
CA GLY A 161 -16.89 0.94 3.03
C GLY A 161 -16.60 1.51 1.64
N ALA A 162 -16.69 0.72 0.56
CA ALA A 162 -16.45 1.21 -0.79
C ALA A 162 -17.58 2.16 -1.25
N ASN A 163 -17.23 3.37 -1.66
CA ASN A 163 -18.18 4.40 -2.10
C ASN A 163 -17.95 4.76 -3.59
N SER A 164 -18.58 5.83 -4.08
CA SER A 164 -18.47 6.27 -5.49
C SER A 164 -17.08 6.76 -5.90
N LEU A 165 -16.19 7.00 -4.95
CA LEU A 165 -14.80 7.42 -5.17
C LEU A 165 -13.82 6.24 -5.15
N TRP A 166 -14.28 5.03 -4.81
CA TRP A 166 -13.43 3.85 -4.80
C TRP A 166 -12.93 3.56 -6.23
N LEU A 167 -11.64 3.21 -6.32
CA LEU A 167 -10.97 2.85 -7.57
C LEU A 167 -10.43 1.41 -7.48
N PRO A 168 -10.56 0.59 -8.54
CA PRO A 168 -9.90 -0.70 -8.58
C PRO A 168 -8.38 -0.52 -8.70
N GLY A 169 -7.64 -1.42 -8.03
CA GLY A 169 -6.17 -1.36 -7.99
C GLY A 169 -5.60 -0.90 -6.65
N GLY A 170 -6.43 -0.64 -5.64
CA GLY A 170 -5.96 -0.42 -4.27
C GLY A 170 -5.23 0.91 -4.09
N HIS A 171 -5.71 1.98 -4.72
CA HIS A 171 -5.16 3.32 -4.52
C HIS A 171 -6.30 4.32 -4.32
N LEU A 172 -6.08 5.31 -3.44
CA LEU A 172 -6.91 6.50 -3.39
C LEU A 172 -6.75 7.32 -4.67
N PRO A 173 -7.71 8.18 -5.03
CA PRO A 173 -7.58 9.09 -6.18
C PRO A 173 -6.33 9.98 -6.13
N THR A 174 -5.80 10.23 -4.93
CA THR A 174 -4.58 11.01 -4.66
C THR A 174 -3.28 10.19 -4.76
N GLY A 175 -3.38 8.89 -5.02
CA GLY A 175 -2.24 8.00 -5.27
C GLY A 175 -1.71 7.26 -4.04
N TYR A 176 -2.29 7.45 -2.85
CA TYR A 176 -1.93 6.68 -1.67
C TYR A 176 -2.36 5.21 -1.78
N SER A 177 -1.51 4.31 -1.30
CA SER A 177 -1.81 2.88 -1.28
C SER A 177 -2.95 2.56 -0.31
N GLU A 178 -3.92 1.80 -0.79
CA GLU A 178 -5.12 1.40 -0.07
C GLU A 178 -5.26 -0.13 -0.09
N ALA A 179 -5.66 -0.69 1.04
CA ALA A 179 -6.00 -2.10 1.20
C ALA A 179 -7.23 -2.25 2.09
N VAL A 180 -7.74 -3.48 2.18
CA VAL A 180 -8.72 -3.86 3.20
C VAL A 180 -8.16 -4.97 4.08
N VAL A 181 -8.45 -4.88 5.37
CA VAL A 181 -8.24 -5.95 6.35
C VAL A 181 -9.58 -6.46 6.84
N ASN A 182 -9.57 -7.62 7.48
CA ASN A 182 -10.70 -8.10 8.27
C ASN A 182 -10.96 -7.15 9.45
N LYS A 183 -12.12 -7.31 10.12
CA LYS A 183 -12.36 -6.63 11.39
C LYS A 183 -11.20 -6.85 12.37
N ILE A 184 -10.93 -5.83 13.16
CA ILE A 184 -9.71 -5.68 13.95
C ILE A 184 -10.08 -5.84 15.43
N PRO A 185 -9.82 -7.00 16.06
CA PRO A 185 -10.10 -7.19 17.48
C PRO A 185 -9.22 -6.28 18.35
N LYS A 186 -9.72 -5.94 19.53
CA LYS A 186 -8.92 -5.28 20.57
C LYS A 186 -7.63 -6.05 20.82
N GLY A 187 -6.52 -5.30 20.98
CA GLY A 187 -5.18 -5.87 21.13
C GLY A 187 -4.45 -6.14 19.81
N LYS A 188 -5.12 -6.05 18.66
CA LYS A 188 -4.49 -6.06 17.32
C LYS A 188 -4.22 -4.66 16.77
N TYR A 189 -4.58 -3.61 17.52
CA TYR A 189 -4.38 -2.23 17.14
C TYR A 189 -3.96 -1.36 18.32
N THR A 190 -3.40 -0.18 18.01
CA THR A 190 -3.25 0.93 18.94
C THR A 190 -4.07 2.13 18.47
N GLU A 191 -4.61 2.89 19.42
CA GLU A 191 -5.34 4.14 19.19
C GLU A 191 -4.51 5.30 19.71
N THR A 192 -4.30 6.32 18.89
CA THR A 192 -3.60 7.54 19.28
C THR A 192 -4.38 8.78 18.82
N PRO A 193 -4.49 9.84 19.64
CA PRO A 193 -4.99 11.12 19.18
C PRO A 193 -4.20 11.62 17.98
N LEU A 194 -4.89 12.28 17.04
CA LEU A 194 -4.24 12.84 15.85
C LEU A 194 -3.43 14.09 16.19
#